data_AF-A0A939SP13-F1
#
_entry.id   AF-A0A939SP13-F1
#
_cell.length_a   1.000
_cell.length_b   1.000
_cell.length_c   1.000
_cell.angle_alpha   90.00
_cell.angle_beta   90.00
_cell.angle_gamma   90.00
#
_symmetry.space_group_name_H-M   'P 1'
#
loop_
_entity.id
_entity.type
_entity.pdbx_description
1 polymer ?
#
loop_
_entity_poly.entity_id
_entity_poly.type
_entity_poly.pdbx_seq_one_letter_code
_entity_poly.pdbx_strand_id
1 'polypeptide(L)'
;MTGCAQNVSPQVAAQAQAPIYCENKQQCDAYWTKAKAWIAMNSGWKIQMADETVIATYSPIGNSAILGYQVVKTPIGGERHEIVVQTACANMFGCIPNAIEQTAKLKTT
;
A
#
# COMPACT_ATOMS: atom_id res chain seq x y z
N MET A 1 24.81 21.47 -5.16
CA MET A 1 24.62 20.47 -4.09
C MET A 1 23.31 19.74 -4.37
N THR A 2 23.34 18.66 -5.14
CA THR A 2 22.14 17.87 -5.46
C THR A 2 21.98 16.83 -4.35
N GLY A 3 21.28 17.22 -3.28
CA GLY A 3 20.97 16.33 -2.17
C GLY A 3 20.11 15.17 -2.65
N CYS A 4 20.27 14.00 -2.02
CA CYS A 4 19.61 12.75 -2.37
C CYS A 4 18.07 12.82 -2.22
N ALA A 5 17.38 13.48 -3.15
CA ALA A 5 15.98 13.21 -3.40
C ALA A 5 15.94 11.85 -4.08
N GLN A 6 15.31 10.85 -3.46
CA GLN A 6 15.16 9.54 -4.06
C GLN A 6 14.46 9.68 -5.41
N ASN A 7 15.21 9.47 -6.50
CA ASN A 7 14.73 9.60 -7.88
C ASN A 7 13.79 8.41 -8.20
N VAL A 8 12.56 8.47 -7.72
CA VAL A 8 11.51 7.56 -8.16
C VAL A 8 11.13 7.96 -9.59
N SER A 9 11.07 6.99 -10.51
CA SER A 9 10.68 7.30 -11.88
C SER A 9 9.23 7.80 -11.93
N PRO A 10 8.89 8.73 -12.84
CA PRO A 10 7.51 9.21 -12.98
C PRO A 10 6.49 8.07 -13.18
N GLN A 11 6.91 6.99 -13.83
CA GLN A 11 6.09 5.80 -14.05
C GLN A 11 5.75 5.08 -12.74
N VAL A 12 6.74 4.88 -11.86
CA VAL A 12 6.53 4.25 -10.55
C VAL A 12 5.66 5.14 -9.66
N ALA A 13 5.86 6.46 -9.71
CA ALA A 13 5.02 7.41 -9.00
C ALA A 13 3.55 7.36 -9.46
N ALA A 14 3.31 7.31 -10.79
CA ALA A 14 1.97 7.19 -11.34
C ALA A 14 1.29 5.87 -10.94
N GLN A 15 2.01 4.74 -10.98
CA GLN A 15 1.51 3.44 -10.52
C GLN A 15 1.15 3.46 -9.03
N ALA A 16 1.97 4.09 -8.20
CA ALA A 16 1.72 4.22 -6.78
C ALA A 16 0.48 5.09 -6.48
N GLN A 17 0.18 6.08 -7.32
CA GLN A 17 -0.97 6.98 -7.13
C GLN A 17 -2.29 6.41 -7.69
N ALA A 18 -2.23 5.62 -8.76
CA ALA A 18 -3.42 5.08 -9.42
C ALA A 18 -4.22 4.13 -8.49
N PRO A 19 -5.52 4.34 -8.26
CA PRO A 19 -6.36 3.36 -7.56
C PRO A 19 -6.43 2.04 -8.34
N ILE A 20 -6.59 0.92 -7.63
CA ILE A 20 -6.88 -0.36 -8.28
C ILE A 20 -8.39 -0.49 -8.38
N TYR A 21 -8.90 -0.70 -9.59
CA TYR A 21 -10.31 -1.02 -9.80
C TYR A 21 -10.47 -2.51 -10.05
N CYS A 22 -11.50 -3.10 -9.45
CA CYS A 22 -11.95 -4.45 -9.75
C CYS A 22 -13.43 -4.43 -10.13
N GLU A 23 -13.81 -5.28 -11.08
CA GLU A 23 -15.08 -5.22 -11.79
C GLU A 23 -16.14 -6.19 -11.22
N ASN A 24 -15.71 -7.24 -10.54
CA ASN A 24 -16.58 -8.27 -9.98
C ASN A 24 -16.00 -8.86 -8.69
N LYS A 25 -16.83 -9.60 -7.95
CA LYS A 25 -16.44 -10.19 -6.67
C LYS A 25 -15.17 -11.04 -6.76
N GLN A 26 -15.05 -11.91 -7.76
CA GLN A 26 -13.91 -12.81 -7.89
C GLN A 26 -12.59 -12.05 -8.07
N GLN A 27 -12.59 -11.00 -8.91
CA GLN A 27 -11.42 -10.16 -9.13
C GLN A 27 -11.06 -9.36 -7.87
N CYS A 28 -12.06 -8.77 -7.22
CA CYS A 28 -11.85 -8.02 -5.98
C CYS A 28 -11.27 -8.90 -4.86
N ASP A 29 -11.80 -10.12 -4.69
CA ASP A 29 -11.32 -11.06 -3.68
C ASP A 29 -9.89 -11.55 -3.99
N ALA A 30 -9.56 -11.74 -5.28
CA ALA A 30 -8.21 -12.08 -5.71
C ALA A 30 -7.20 -10.97 -5.39
N TYR A 31 -7.52 -9.72 -5.75
CA TYR A 31 -6.66 -8.56 -5.46
C TYR A 31 -6.51 -8.32 -3.96
N TRP A 32 -7.60 -8.47 -3.20
CA TRP A 32 -7.58 -8.34 -1.75
C TRP A 32 -6.70 -9.39 -1.08
N THR A 33 -6.82 -10.65 -1.52
CA THR A 33 -6.01 -11.77 -1.02
C THR A 33 -4.53 -11.56 -1.32
N LYS A 34 -4.20 -11.13 -2.54
CA LYS A 34 -2.82 -10.78 -2.93
C LYS A 34 -2.25 -9.65 -2.08
N ALA A 35 -3.00 -8.57 -1.86
CA ALA A 35 -2.57 -7.45 -1.04
C ALA A 35 -2.28 -7.90 0.39
N LYS A 36 -3.18 -8.68 1.01
CA LYS A 36 -3.00 -9.22 2.35
C LYS A 36 -1.74 -10.11 2.45
N ALA A 37 -1.55 -11.02 1.49
CA ALA A 37 -0.39 -11.89 1.46
C ALA A 37 0.93 -11.11 1.27
N TRP A 38 0.94 -10.15 0.35
CA TRP A 38 2.11 -9.32 0.11
C TRP A 38 2.50 -8.52 1.36
N ILE A 39 1.54 -7.89 2.04
CA ILE A 39 1.80 -7.15 3.29
C ILE A 39 2.35 -8.08 4.36
N ALA A 40 1.76 -9.28 4.52
CA ALA A 40 2.24 -10.26 5.50
C ALA A 40 3.69 -10.71 5.25
N MET A 41 4.13 -10.73 3.99
CA MET A 41 5.48 -11.16 3.61
C MET A 41 6.51 -10.02 3.57
N ASN A 42 6.09 -8.78 3.34
CA ASN A 42 6.99 -7.66 3.06
C ASN A 42 6.96 -6.54 4.10
N SER A 43 5.94 -6.50 4.97
CA SER A 43 5.87 -5.48 6.01
C SER A 43 6.79 -5.80 7.19
N GLY A 44 7.47 -4.78 7.71
CA GLY A 44 8.15 -4.86 8.99
C GLY A 44 7.21 -4.77 10.21
N TRP A 45 5.92 -4.47 9.99
CA TRP A 45 4.89 -4.41 11.03
C TRP A 45 3.88 -5.54 10.86
N LYS A 46 3.42 -6.09 11.99
CA LYS A 46 2.34 -7.08 11.96
C LYS A 46 1.04 -6.46 11.46
N ILE A 47 0.24 -7.25 10.75
CA ILE A 47 -1.15 -6.90 10.43
C ILE A 47 -1.94 -6.80 11.73
N GLN A 48 -2.54 -5.64 11.98
CA GLN A 48 -3.38 -5.36 13.13
C GLN A 48 -4.85 -5.67 12.83
N MET A 49 -5.30 -5.34 11.62
CA MET A 49 -6.66 -5.52 11.14
C MET A 49 -6.62 -6.03 9.71
N ALA A 50 -7.45 -7.03 9.38
CA ALA A 50 -7.64 -7.51 8.02
C ALA A 50 -9.03 -8.13 7.91
N ASP A 51 -10.01 -7.30 7.53
CA ASP A 51 -11.38 -7.70 7.26
C ASP A 51 -11.70 -7.57 5.77
N GLU A 52 -12.98 -7.48 5.42
CA GLU A 52 -13.44 -7.39 4.04
C GLU A 52 -13.16 -6.04 3.38
N THR A 53 -12.99 -4.95 4.15
CA THR A 53 -12.89 -3.58 3.61
C THR A 53 -11.60 -2.88 4.02
N VAL A 54 -10.91 -3.32 5.07
CA VAL A 54 -9.67 -2.74 5.56
C VAL A 54 -8.61 -3.80 5.87
N ILE A 55 -7.39 -3.58 5.36
CA ILE A 55 -6.16 -4.23 5.84
C ILE A 55 -5.26 -3.14 6.39
N ALA A 56 -4.84 -3.24 7.64
CA ALA A 56 -3.94 -2.30 8.27
C ALA A 56 -2.87 -3.02 9.11
N THR A 57 -1.64 -2.56 9.02
CA THR A 57 -0.59 -2.94 9.98
C THR A 57 -0.66 -2.05 11.21
N TYR A 58 0.07 -2.42 12.26
CA TYR A 58 0.34 -1.47 13.33
C TYR A 58 0.93 -0.17 12.79
N SER A 59 0.52 0.94 13.41
CA SER A 59 1.04 2.26 13.06
C SER A 59 2.52 2.37 13.42
N PRO A 60 3.36 2.93 12.53
CA PRO A 60 4.75 3.23 12.85
C PRO A 60 4.85 4.22 14.02
N ILE A 61 5.76 3.95 14.95
CA ILE A 61 6.01 4.78 16.13
C ILE A 61 7.51 5.05 16.32
N GLY A 62 7.87 5.97 17.21
CA GLY A 62 9.26 6.15 17.68
C GLY A 62 10.26 6.56 16.59
N ASN A 63 9.86 7.45 15.67
CA ASN A 63 10.66 7.88 14.52
C ASN A 63 11.08 6.73 13.57
N SER A 64 10.35 5.61 13.58
CA SER A 64 10.68 4.46 12.73
C SER A 64 10.57 4.82 11.25
N ALA A 65 11.60 4.46 10.48
CA ALA A 65 11.61 4.55 9.02
C ALA A 65 10.82 3.41 8.35
N ILE A 66 10.45 2.37 9.11
CA ILE A 66 9.75 1.19 8.59
C ILE A 66 8.32 1.56 8.20
N LEU A 67 7.95 1.20 6.97
CA LEU A 67 6.63 1.44 6.41
C LEU A 67 5.52 0.64 7.10
N GLY A 68 4.52 1.35 7.60
CA GLY A 68 3.18 0.81 7.85
C GLY A 68 2.33 0.87 6.58
N TYR A 69 1.34 -0.02 6.51
CA TYR A 69 0.47 -0.18 5.35
C TYR A 69 -0.99 -0.09 5.77
N GLN A 70 -1.79 0.57 4.94
CA GLN A 70 -3.24 0.58 5.00
C GLN A 70 -3.79 0.38 3.60
N VAL A 71 -4.69 -0.59 3.45
CA VAL A 71 -5.41 -0.87 2.21
C VAL A 71 -6.89 -0.78 2.50
N VAL A 72 -7.62 -0.01 1.71
CA VAL A 72 -9.06 0.20 1.85
C VAL A 72 -9.75 -0.22 0.57
N LYS A 73 -10.79 -1.05 0.68
CA LYS A 73 -11.67 -1.46 -0.41
C LYS A 73 -13.02 -0.77 -0.26
N THR A 74 -13.34 0.11 -1.20
CA THR A 74 -14.56 0.92 -1.22
C THR A 74 -15.44 0.50 -2.39
N PRO A 75 -16.73 0.20 -2.19
CA PRO A 75 -17.64 -0.07 -3.30
C PRO A 75 -17.88 1.20 -4.13
N ILE A 76 -17.79 1.09 -5.45
CA ILE A 76 -18.02 2.19 -6.41
C ILE A 76 -19.23 1.96 -7.32
N GLY A 77 -20.04 0.94 -7.02
CA GLY A 77 -21.32 0.63 -7.68
C GLY A 77 -21.35 -0.75 -8.33
N GLY A 78 -22.48 -1.45 -8.16
CA GLY A 78 -22.58 -2.86 -8.53
C GLY A 78 -21.63 -3.72 -7.71
N GLU A 79 -20.94 -4.66 -8.35
CA GLU A 79 -19.86 -5.44 -7.71
C GLU A 79 -18.48 -4.78 -7.78
N ARG A 80 -18.40 -3.56 -8.32
CA ARG A 80 -17.14 -2.88 -8.56
C ARG A 80 -16.64 -2.23 -7.28
N HIS A 81 -15.35 -2.38 -7.03
CA HIS A 81 -14.68 -1.75 -5.90
C HIS A 81 -13.42 -1.03 -6.34
N GLU A 82 -13.12 0.04 -5.63
CA GLU A 82 -11.85 0.73 -5.65
C GLU A 82 -11.02 0.26 -4.46
N ILE A 83 -9.76 -0.12 -4.71
CA ILE A 83 -8.79 -0.51 -3.70
C ILE A 83 -7.70 0.56 -3.68
N VAL A 84 -7.60 1.26 -2.54
CA VAL A 84 -6.61 2.30 -2.29
C VAL A 84 -5.57 1.78 -1.33
N VAL A 85 -4.30 1.99 -1.66
CA VAL A 85 -3.14 1.60 -0.84
C VAL A 85 -2.47 2.86 -0.35
N GLN A 86 -2.30 2.95 0.97
CA GLN A 86 -1.63 4.03 1.65
C GLN A 86 -0.47 3.46 2.46
N THR A 87 0.66 4.16 2.42
CA THR A 87 1.85 3.80 3.17
C THR A 87 2.40 5.02 3.90
N ALA A 88 2.90 4.80 5.11
CA ALA A 88 3.44 5.86 5.94
C ALA A 88 4.55 5.33 6.86
N CYS A 89 5.41 6.21 7.34
CA CYS A 89 6.38 5.93 8.40
C CYS A 89 6.44 7.12 9.37
N ALA A 90 7.01 6.91 10.55
CA ALA A 90 7.10 7.95 11.58
C ALA A 90 8.40 8.78 11.49
N ASN A 91 9.30 8.44 10.57
CA ASN A 91 10.58 9.12 10.41
C ASN A 91 10.44 10.41 9.58
N MET A 92 10.86 11.54 10.15
CA MET A 92 10.87 12.84 9.48
C MET A 92 11.81 12.90 8.26
N PHE A 93 12.82 12.04 8.20
CA PHE A 93 13.76 11.96 7.07
C PHE A 93 13.24 11.08 5.93
N GLY A 94 12.06 10.47 6.10
CA GLY A 94 11.43 9.61 5.12
C GLY A 94 11.53 8.12 5.44
N CYS A 95 10.90 7.34 4.58
CA CYS A 95 10.68 5.91 4.80
C CYS A 95 11.74 5.05 4.10
N ILE A 96 12.10 3.94 4.74
CA ILE A 96 13.02 2.95 4.21
C ILE A 96 12.38 1.56 4.38
N PRO A 97 12.11 0.82 3.29
CA PRO A 97 12.25 1.24 1.88
C PRO A 97 11.31 2.40 1.48
N ASN A 98 11.50 2.98 0.29
CA ASN A 98 10.73 4.13 -0.19
C ASN A 98 9.22 3.81 -0.29
N ALA A 99 8.37 4.69 0.25
CA ALA A 99 6.92 4.51 0.30
C ALA A 99 6.27 4.38 -1.08
N ILE A 100 6.69 5.18 -2.05
CA ILE A 100 6.14 5.19 -3.42
C ILE A 100 6.49 3.88 -4.12
N GLU A 101 7.75 3.44 -4.03
CA GLU A 101 8.19 2.17 -4.64
C GLU A 101 7.46 0.96 -4.05
N GLN A 102 7.30 0.90 -2.72
CA GLN A 102 6.58 -0.21 -2.09
C GLN A 102 5.10 -0.21 -2.44
N THR A 103 4.48 0.97 -2.50
CA THR A 103 3.09 1.10 -2.93
C THR A 103 2.93 0.59 -4.37
N ALA A 104 3.82 0.95 -5.29
CA ALA A 104 3.79 0.44 -6.66
C ALA A 104 4.03 -1.08 -6.74
N LYS A 105 4.96 -1.63 -5.95
CA LYS A 105 5.23 -3.09 -5.89
C LYS A 105 4.04 -3.89 -5.40
N LEU A 106 3.36 -3.41 -4.35
CA LEU A 106 2.15 -4.05 -3.83
C LEU A 106 1.07 -4.10 -4.91
N LYS A 107 0.90 -3.01 -5.67
CA LYS A 107 -0.12 -2.93 -6.74
C LYS A 107 0.18 -3.77 -7.97
N THR A 108 1.43 -4.17 -8.20
CA THR A 108 1.86 -4.90 -9.40
C THR A 108 2.10 -6.40 -9.17
N THR A 109 1.86 -6.91 -7.94
CA THR A 109 1.94 -8.34 -7.59
C THR A 109 0.66 -9.09 -7.96
#